data_AF-A0A929XA43-F1
#
_entry.id   AF-A0A929XA43-F1
#
_cell.length_a   1.000
_cell.length_b   1.000
_cell.length_c   1.000
_cell.angle_alpha   90.00
_cell.angle_beta   90.00
_cell.angle_gamma   90.00
#
_symmetry.space_group_name_H-M   'P 1'
#
loop_
_entity.id
_entity.type
_entity.pdbx_description
1 polymer ?
#
loop_
_entity_poly.entity_id
_entity_poly.type
_entity_poly.pdbx_seq_one_letter_code
_entity_poly.pdbx_strand_id
1 'polypeptide(L)'
;MQDVLLLGIETSCDETAAALVRNGREVLSNVISSQVAIHAEFGGVVPEIASRNHLEKIDEVIRLAMKEAEVSFSDLDGIAVTVGPGLVGALLVGVSYAKALAYTLSKPLVPVHHIEGH
;
A
#
# COMPACT_ATOMS: atom_id res chain seq x y z
N MET A 1 4.83 8.55 25.78
CA MET A 1 4.28 9.04 24.49
C MET A 1 3.21 8.06 24.07
N GLN A 2 2.17 8.54 23.40
CA GLN A 2 1.15 7.65 22.84
C GLN A 2 1.75 7.01 21.57
N ASP A 3 1.61 5.70 21.43
CA ASP A 3 2.14 4.99 20.26
C ASP A 3 1.39 5.43 19.00
N VAL A 4 2.11 5.52 17.89
CA VAL A 4 1.56 5.88 16.57
C VAL A 4 1.64 4.65 15.66
N LEU A 5 0.50 4.22 15.11
CA LEU A 5 0.41 3.11 14.17
C LEU A 5 0.00 3.61 12.79
N LEU A 6 0.83 3.35 11.79
CA LEU A 6 0.59 3.73 10.40
C LEU A 6 0.40 2.51 9.51
N LEU A 7 -0.56 2.60 8.58
CA LEU A 7 -0.68 1.73 7.42
C LEU A 7 0.06 2.36 6.24
N GLY A 8 1.09 1.70 5.72
CA GLY A 8 1.75 2.04 4.46
C GLY A 8 1.14 1.26 3.28
N ILE A 9 0.96 1.91 2.13
CA ILE A 9 0.44 1.33 0.89
C ILE A 9 1.37 1.69 -0.28
N GLU A 10 1.83 0.68 -1.02
CA GLU A 10 2.75 0.83 -2.16
C GLU A 10 2.19 0.09 -3.40
N THR A 11 2.12 0.81 -4.52
CA THR A 11 1.53 0.37 -5.81
C THR A 11 2.18 1.08 -7.00
N SER A 12 3.43 1.54 -6.89
CA SER A 12 4.07 2.38 -7.90
C SER A 12 4.47 1.64 -9.18
N CYS A 13 4.66 0.32 -9.14
CA CYS A 13 5.12 -0.47 -10.28
C CYS A 13 4.35 -1.78 -10.45
N ASP A 14 4.90 -2.91 -9.99
CA ASP A 14 4.37 -4.27 -10.21
C ASP A 14 4.19 -5.07 -8.91
N GLU A 15 4.26 -4.38 -7.77
CA GLU A 15 4.06 -4.97 -6.44
C GLU A 15 2.95 -4.22 -5.71
N THR A 16 1.92 -4.96 -5.29
CA THR A 16 0.90 -4.43 -4.39
C THR A 16 1.35 -4.77 -2.98
N ALA A 17 1.71 -3.76 -2.19
CA ALA A 17 2.20 -3.99 -0.85
C ALA A 17 1.48 -3.14 0.19
N ALA A 18 1.35 -3.70 1.39
CA ALA A 18 0.90 -2.97 2.55
C ALA A 18 1.64 -3.44 3.81
N ALA A 19 1.95 -2.48 4.69
CA ALA A 19 2.68 -2.75 5.93
C ALA A 19 2.10 -1.95 7.10
N LEU A 20 2.12 -2.54 8.29
CA LEU A 20 1.78 -1.85 9.53
C LEU A 20 3.06 -1.53 10.28
N VAL A 21 3.30 -0.25 10.55
CA VAL A 21 4.51 0.22 11.23
C VAL A 21 4.14 1.01 12.47
N ARG A 22 4.63 0.56 13.63
CA ARG A 22 4.48 1.25 14.91
C ARG A 22 5.70 2.13 15.17
N ASN A 23 5.45 3.40 15.51
CA ASN A 23 6.44 4.41 15.88
C ASN A 23 7.59 4.57 14.87
N GLY A 24 7.35 4.23 13.60
CA GLY A 24 8.36 4.27 12.53
C GLY A 24 9.54 3.31 12.71
N ARG A 25 9.44 2.33 13.63
CA ARG A 25 10.57 1.47 14.02
C ARG A 25 10.24 -0.01 14.05
N GLU A 26 9.01 -0.36 14.42
CA GLU A 26 8.57 -1.73 14.53
C GLU A 26 7.61 -2.06 13.39
N VAL A 27 7.97 -3.04 12.56
CA VAL A 27 7.11 -3.55 11.49
C VAL A 27 6.28 -4.70 12.05
N LEU A 28 4.97 -4.50 12.18
CA LEU A 28 4.02 -5.49 12.70
C LEU A 28 3.58 -6.48 11.62
N SER A 29 3.49 -6.02 10.37
CA SER A 29 3.22 -6.86 9.21
C SER A 29 3.77 -6.20 7.94
N ASN A 30 4.05 -7.02 6.94
CA ASN A 30 4.53 -6.58 5.64
C ASN A 30 4.11 -7.60 4.57
N VAL A 31 3.02 -7.30 3.87
CA VAL A 31 2.43 -8.18 2.87
C VAL A 31 2.74 -7.63 1.48
N ILE A 32 3.24 -8.50 0.61
CA ILE A 32 3.62 -8.15 -0.77
C ILE A 32 2.98 -9.15 -1.73
N SER A 33 2.19 -8.64 -2.67
CA SER A 33 1.70 -9.38 -3.84
C SER A 33 2.45 -8.91 -5.08
N SER A 34 3.43 -9.72 -5.49
CA SER A 34 4.29 -9.43 -6.65
C SER A 34 3.68 -9.96 -7.96
N GLN A 35 3.76 -9.16 -9.01
CA GLN A 35 3.28 -9.50 -10.36
C GLN A 35 4.42 -9.98 -11.28
N VAL A 36 5.64 -10.18 -10.77
CA VAL A 36 6.83 -10.57 -11.55
C VAL A 36 6.57 -11.78 -12.44
N ALA A 37 5.87 -12.81 -11.94
CA ALA A 37 5.56 -14.01 -12.70
C ALA A 37 4.68 -13.74 -13.94
N ILE A 38 3.75 -12.78 -13.83
CA ILE A 38 2.85 -12.39 -14.93
C ILE A 38 3.64 -11.57 -15.96
N HIS A 39 4.43 -10.60 -15.51
CA HIS A 39 5.20 -9.73 -16.42
C HIS A 39 6.37 -10.46 -17.11
N ALA A 40 6.85 -11.57 -16.54
CA ALA A 40 7.88 -12.41 -17.14
C ALA A 40 7.47 -12.94 -18.53
N GLU A 41 6.16 -13.19 -18.76
CA GLU A 41 5.63 -13.65 -20.06
C GLU A 41 5.77 -12.58 -21.17
N PHE A 42 5.88 -11.31 -20.79
CA PHE A 42 5.97 -10.16 -21.69
C PHE A 42 7.39 -9.58 -21.79
N GLY A 43 8.33 -10.10 -21.00
CA GLY A 43 9.72 -9.61 -20.97
C GLY A 43 9.90 -8.25 -20.27
N GLY A 44 8.88 -7.78 -19.53
CA GLY A 44 8.91 -6.50 -18.82
C GLY A 44 7.52 -6.11 -18.30
N VAL A 45 7.49 -5.08 -17.45
CA VAL A 45 6.24 -4.60 -16.84
C VAL A 45 5.32 -4.00 -17.91
N VAL A 46 4.12 -4.57 -18.04
CA VAL A 46 3.05 -4.04 -18.89
C VAL A 46 2.13 -3.15 -18.04
N PRO A 47 2.11 -1.82 -18.23
CA PRO A 47 1.47 -0.89 -17.28
C PRO A 47 -0.03 -1.14 -17.05
N GLU A 48 -0.77 -1.53 -18.09
CA GLU A 48 -2.20 -1.83 -17.98
C GLU A 48 -2.46 -3.10 -17.16
N ILE A 49 -1.66 -4.16 -17.38
CA ILE A 49 -1.74 -5.40 -16.60
C ILE A 49 -1.41 -5.08 -15.14
N ALA A 50 -0.39 -4.25 -14.90
CA ALA A 50 0.00 -3.90 -13.55
C ALA A 50 -1.12 -3.18 -12.79
N SER A 51 -1.71 -2.17 -13.42
CA SER A 51 -2.82 -1.41 -12.85
C SER A 51 -4.02 -2.29 -12.47
N ARG A 52 -4.38 -3.26 -13.33
CA ARG A 52 -5.47 -4.21 -13.06
C ARG A 52 -5.17 -5.13 -11.88
N ASN A 53 -3.97 -5.67 -11.83
CA ASN A 53 -3.56 -6.55 -10.72
C ASN A 53 -3.55 -5.82 -9.38
N HIS A 54 -3.11 -4.55 -9.34
CA HIS A 54 -3.25 -3.74 -8.12
C HIS A 54 -4.71 -3.59 -7.70
N LEU A 55 -5.60 -3.30 -8.64
CA LEU A 55 -7.03 -3.12 -8.35
C LEU A 55 -7.67 -4.41 -7.77
N GLU A 56 -7.28 -5.56 -8.30
CA GLU A 56 -7.76 -6.86 -7.82
C GLU A 56 -7.20 -7.24 -6.44
N LYS A 57 -5.96 -6.83 -6.14
CA LYS A 57 -5.23 -7.31 -4.95
C LYS A 57 -5.20 -6.36 -3.77
N ILE A 58 -5.42 -5.06 -3.97
CA ILE A 58 -5.20 -4.05 -2.93
C ILE A 58 -6.02 -4.30 -1.64
N ASP A 59 -7.29 -4.67 -1.75
CA ASP A 59 -8.13 -4.95 -0.56
C ASP A 59 -7.68 -6.23 0.17
N GLU A 60 -7.32 -7.27 -0.58
CA GLU A 60 -6.81 -8.54 -0.05
C GLU A 60 -5.50 -8.33 0.73
N VAL A 61 -4.55 -7.61 0.12
CA VAL A 61 -3.24 -7.32 0.72
C VAL A 61 -3.38 -6.49 2.00
N ILE A 62 -4.21 -5.44 1.98
CA ILE A 62 -4.41 -4.58 3.16
C ILE A 62 -5.09 -5.36 4.28
N ARG A 63 -6.14 -6.14 3.99
CA ARG A 63 -6.80 -6.96 5.03
C ARG A 63 -5.88 -8.00 5.61
N LEU A 64 -5.02 -8.62 4.80
CA LEU A 64 -4.02 -9.57 5.28
C LEU A 64 -3.00 -8.87 6.19
N ALA A 65 -2.50 -7.69 5.81
CA ALA A 65 -1.57 -6.92 6.62
C ALA A 65 -2.19 -6.53 7.98
N MET A 66 -3.44 -6.08 8.00
CA MET A 66 -4.17 -5.79 9.25
C MET A 66 -4.34 -7.04 10.12
N LYS A 67 -4.65 -8.18 9.49
CA LYS A 67 -4.81 -9.47 10.18
C LYS A 67 -3.49 -9.98 10.78
N GLU A 68 -2.39 -9.93 10.02
CA GLU A 68 -1.06 -10.36 10.48
C GLU A 68 -0.53 -9.50 11.62
N ALA A 69 -0.86 -8.20 11.61
CA ALA A 69 -0.53 -7.28 12.70
C ALA A 69 -1.48 -7.40 13.91
N GLU A 70 -2.54 -8.22 13.82
CA GLU A 70 -3.56 -8.44 14.86
C GLU A 70 -4.23 -7.13 15.34
N VAL A 71 -4.48 -6.19 14.43
CA VAL A 71 -5.11 -4.90 14.72
C VAL A 71 -6.39 -4.66 13.91
N SER A 72 -7.22 -3.75 14.40
CA SER A 72 -8.42 -3.27 13.72
C SER A 72 -8.17 -1.95 12.99
N PHE A 73 -9.00 -1.62 12.01
CA PHE A 73 -8.87 -0.33 11.28
C PHE A 73 -9.03 0.90 12.18
N SER A 74 -9.74 0.79 13.31
CA SER A 74 -9.87 1.87 14.28
C SER A 74 -8.58 2.19 15.03
N ASP A 75 -7.65 1.23 15.10
CA ASP A 75 -6.37 1.37 15.80
C ASP A 75 -5.33 2.16 14.99
N LEU A 76 -5.61 2.44 13.70
CA LEU A 76 -4.72 3.23 12.85
C LEU A 76 -4.74 4.70 13.26
N ASP A 77 -3.57 5.32 13.33
CA ASP A 77 -3.42 6.76 13.53
C ASP A 77 -3.29 7.53 12.21
N GLY A 78 -2.97 6.84 11.12
CA GLY A 78 -2.84 7.44 9.80
C GLY A 78 -2.56 6.41 8.71
N ILE A 79 -2.71 6.86 7.46
CA ILE A 79 -2.46 6.05 6.27
C ILE A 79 -1.41 6.79 5.43
N ALA A 80 -0.34 6.10 5.09
CA ALA A 80 0.71 6.57 4.20
C ALA A 80 0.59 5.85 2.85
N VAL A 81 0.68 6.59 1.75
CA VAL A 81 0.55 6.01 0.40
C VAL A 81 1.53 6.65 -0.56
N THR A 82 2.14 5.82 -1.40
CA THR A 82 3.04 6.27 -2.45
C THR A 82 2.28 7.06 -3.52
N VAL A 83 2.73 8.28 -3.79
CA VAL A 83 2.15 9.17 -4.81
C VAL A 83 3.05 9.36 -6.04
N GLY A 84 4.28 8.84 -5.98
CA GLY A 84 5.23 8.81 -7.09
C GLY A 84 6.69 8.86 -6.64
N PRO A 85 7.66 8.73 -7.56
CA PRO A 85 7.48 8.40 -8.97
C PRO A 85 6.95 6.96 -9.17
N GLY A 86 6.41 6.67 -10.36
CA GLY A 86 5.85 5.37 -10.68
C GLY A 86 4.93 5.39 -11.90
N LEU A 87 4.33 4.23 -12.21
CA LEU A 87 3.35 4.07 -13.27
C LEU A 87 2.03 4.74 -12.85
N VAL A 88 1.55 5.70 -13.65
CA VAL A 88 0.40 6.54 -13.29
C VAL A 88 -0.87 5.74 -12.99
N GLY A 89 -1.14 4.67 -13.75
CA GLY A 89 -2.30 3.81 -13.54
C GLY A 89 -2.20 3.02 -12.23
N ALA A 90 -1.00 2.52 -11.91
CA ALA A 90 -0.71 1.76 -10.70
C ALA A 90 -0.81 2.66 -9.46
N LEU A 91 -0.14 3.82 -9.47
CA LEU A 91 -0.22 4.83 -8.41
C LEU A 91 -1.66 5.27 -8.12
N LEU A 92 -2.48 5.45 -9.16
CA LEU A 92 -3.85 5.89 -9.00
C LEU A 92 -4.69 4.89 -8.19
N VAL A 93 -4.42 3.58 -8.31
CA VAL A 93 -5.10 2.56 -7.51
C VAL A 93 -4.80 2.74 -6.02
N GLY A 94 -3.52 2.76 -5.64
CA GLY A 94 -3.12 2.96 -4.24
C GLY A 94 -3.64 4.26 -3.65
N VAL A 95 -3.45 5.37 -4.35
CA VAL A 95 -3.89 6.70 -3.90
C VAL A 95 -5.41 6.77 -3.74
N SER A 96 -6.18 6.18 -4.66
CA SER A 96 -7.64 6.20 -4.58
C SER A 96 -8.15 5.37 -3.41
N TYR A 97 -7.58 4.17 -3.20
CA TYR A 97 -7.94 3.31 -2.06
C TYR A 97 -7.59 3.98 -0.74
N ALA A 98 -6.37 4.51 -0.61
CA ALA A 98 -5.90 5.17 0.60
C ALA A 98 -6.74 6.40 0.96
N LYS A 99 -7.12 7.23 -0.03
CA LYS A 99 -8.03 8.36 0.17
C LYS A 99 -9.40 7.91 0.69
N ALA A 100 -9.99 6.89 0.07
CA ALA A 100 -11.29 6.38 0.49
C ALA A 100 -11.25 5.82 1.93
N LEU A 101 -10.19 5.08 2.26
CA LEU A 101 -10.00 4.50 3.59
C LEU A 101 -9.78 5.59 4.65
N ALA A 102 -8.87 6.54 4.40
CA ALA A 102 -8.59 7.67 5.29
C ALA A 102 -9.83 8.52 5.56
N TYR A 103 -10.60 8.82 4.49
CA TYR A 103 -11.85 9.54 4.60
C TYR A 103 -12.87 8.79 5.46
N THR A 104 -13.04 7.48 5.23
CA THR A 104 -14.01 6.65 5.98
C THR A 104 -13.64 6.55 7.46
N LEU A 105 -12.35 6.44 7.78
CA LEU A 105 -11.87 6.31 9.16
C LEU A 105 -11.66 7.65 9.86
N SER A 106 -11.83 8.77 9.15
CA SER A 106 -11.47 10.11 9.64
C SER A 106 -10.01 10.18 10.14
N LYS A 107 -9.09 9.57 9.39
CA LYS A 107 -7.66 9.51 9.73
C LYS A 107 -6.85 10.37 8.74
N PRO A 108 -5.72 10.94 9.17
CA PRO A 108 -4.82 11.66 8.28
C PRO A 108 -4.29 10.74 7.17
N LEU A 109 -4.15 11.33 5.98
CA LEU A 109 -3.52 10.71 4.82
C LEU A 109 -2.18 11.39 4.55
N VAL A 110 -1.12 10.61 4.43
CA VAL A 110 0.25 11.09 4.20
C VAL A 110 0.70 10.66 2.81
N PRO A 111 0.93 11.61 1.88
CA PRO A 111 1.55 11.28 0.60
C PRO A 111 3.03 10.97 0.79
N VAL A 112 3.51 9.89 0.18
CA VAL A 112 4.92 9.45 0.28
C VAL A 112 5.57 9.45 -1.09
N HIS A 113 6.79 9.98 -1.17
CA HIS A 113 7.62 9.87 -2.34
C HIS A 113 8.34 8.51 -2.34
N HIS A 114 8.18 7.72 -3.38
CA HIS A 114 8.68 6.33 -3.46
C HIS A 114 10.18 6.23 -3.14
N ILE A 115 10.98 7.12 -3.72
CA ILE A 115 12.44 7.12 -3.52
C ILE A 115 12.86 7.61 -2.13
N GLU A 116 12.01 8.38 -1.43
CA GLU A 116 12.28 8.73 -0.02
C GLU A 116 11.88 7.61 0.94
N GLY A 117 10.99 6.70 0.48
CA GLY A 117 10.61 5.51 1.22
C GLY A 117 11.66 4.39 1.15
N HIS A 118 12.51 4.40 0.13
CA HIS A 118 13.72 3.56 0.02
C HIS A 118 14.87 4.14 0.85
#